data_AF-A0A963MUC3-F1
#
_entry.id   AF-A0A963MUC3-F1
#
_cell.length_a   1.000
_cell.length_b   1.000
_cell.length_c   1.000
_cell.angle_alpha   90.00
_cell.angle_beta   90.00
_cell.angle_gamma   90.00
#
_symmetry.space_group_name_H-M   'P 1'
#
loop_
_entity.id
_entity.type
_entity.pdbx_description
1 polymer ?
#
loop_
_entity_poly.entity_id
_entity_poly.type
_entity_poly.pdbx_seq_one_letter_code
_entity_poly.pdbx_strand_id
1 'polypeptide(L)'
;MEYTGLIRKYPINRFLTDQERERQLRRGERLDVEPAYQLSMIRMSSTYVELVDKFFEWKGFLTAFAIVVAVMFVAGISAMGVSSIIDGSIHEFWPHLVGMFLVLVVPILFVAQWMFRKDAFTYTHYPIRLNRKTRMVHVFRVDGTVLSVPWGDVFFCIGSLPQSNYEIQGHVLDTDGKTVRETFSFCDIAGSWKESESLKHYWEFVRRYMEDVDLGPIHVHARYVLPIANKRESFMQGWDRSLSMFGALPFPLKLGLLAIYVVTYPGRWIAMTTSKLPVWPEEVEATCLIEPGDPYVRDARDNPVGLR
;
A
#
# COMPACT_ATOMS: atom_id res chain seq x y z
N MET A 1 0.72 -9.18 4.83
CA MET A 1 0.32 -7.76 4.94
C MET A 1 1.34 -7.06 5.80
N GLU A 2 1.80 -5.90 5.35
CA GLU A 2 2.76 -5.09 6.09
C GLU A 2 2.19 -3.69 6.31
N TYR A 3 2.08 -3.25 7.57
CA TYR A 3 1.46 -1.99 7.96
C TYR A 3 2.45 -1.02 8.64
N THR A 4 3.75 -1.32 8.62
CA THR A 4 4.80 -0.37 9.01
C THR A 4 4.73 0.84 8.09
N GLY A 5 4.70 2.04 8.67
CA GLY A 5 4.40 3.31 8.02
C GLY A 5 2.94 3.76 8.21
N LEU A 6 1.98 2.83 8.34
CA LEU A 6 0.54 3.14 8.52
C LEU A 6 0.09 3.02 9.99
N ILE A 7 0.29 1.84 10.59
CA ILE A 7 -0.05 1.57 11.99
C ILE A 7 1.12 1.90 12.89
N ARG A 8 2.27 1.28 12.61
CA ARG A 8 3.53 1.51 13.33
C ARG A 8 4.38 2.46 12.49
N LYS A 9 4.66 3.65 12.99
CA LYS A 9 5.52 4.60 12.29
C LYS A 9 6.94 4.05 12.12
N TYR A 10 7.62 4.48 11.06
CA TYR A 10 9.05 4.22 10.90
C TYR A 10 9.85 4.88 12.03
N PRO A 11 10.92 4.23 12.52
CA PRO A 11 11.80 4.82 13.50
C PRO A 11 12.61 5.97 12.89
N ILE A 12 12.46 7.17 13.45
CA ILE A 12 13.16 8.41 13.07
C ILE A 12 14.08 8.86 14.20
N ASN A 13 14.93 9.86 13.95
CA ASN A 13 15.91 10.42 14.90
C ASN A 13 16.91 9.37 15.40
N ARG A 14 17.34 8.50 14.49
CA ARG A 14 18.34 7.46 14.73
C ARG A 14 19.36 7.46 13.60
N PHE A 15 20.53 6.90 13.86
CA PHE A 15 21.50 6.67 12.79
C PHE A 15 21.02 5.57 11.83
N LEU A 16 21.48 5.68 10.57
CA LEU A 16 21.49 4.56 9.64
C LEU A 16 22.24 3.38 10.27
N THR A 17 21.60 2.22 10.22
CA THR A 17 22.17 0.94 10.64
C THR A 17 23.20 0.46 9.62
N ASP A 18 24.10 -0.43 10.04
CA ASP A 18 25.09 -1.00 9.12
C ASP A 18 24.42 -1.83 8.02
N GLN A 19 23.32 -2.54 8.32
CA GLN A 19 22.55 -3.27 7.31
C GLN A 19 21.96 -2.33 6.24
N GLU A 20 21.43 -1.17 6.62
CA GLU A 20 20.89 -0.19 5.66
C GLU A 20 22.01 0.37 4.76
N ARG A 21 23.22 0.55 5.31
CA ARG A 21 24.40 0.98 4.55
C ARG A 21 24.91 -0.09 3.60
N GLU A 22 24.98 -1.34 4.04
CA GLU A 22 25.39 -2.48 3.23
C GLU A 22 24.42 -2.74 2.07
N ARG A 23 23.12 -2.53 2.31
CA ARG A 23 22.03 -2.77 1.36
C ARG A 23 21.60 -1.50 0.63
N GLN A 24 22.51 -0.53 0.53
CA GLN A 24 22.26 0.73 -0.15
C GLN A 24 21.99 0.49 -1.65
N LEU A 25 20.93 1.13 -2.14
CA LEU A 25 20.59 1.18 -3.55
C LEU A 25 21.07 2.52 -4.11
N ARG A 26 22.16 2.48 -4.90
CA ARG A 26 22.79 3.70 -5.41
C ARG A 26 22.11 4.17 -6.69
N ARG A 27 21.78 5.46 -6.75
CA ARG A 27 21.08 6.08 -7.89
C ARG A 27 21.91 6.05 -9.17
N GLY A 28 23.23 6.26 -9.06
CA GLY A 28 24.15 6.24 -10.20
C GLY A 28 24.66 4.86 -10.60
N GLU A 29 24.21 3.79 -9.92
CA GLU A 29 24.67 2.43 -10.19
C GLU A 29 23.56 1.66 -10.91
N ARG A 30 23.84 1.23 -12.14
CA ARG A 30 22.95 0.40 -12.92
C ARG A 30 23.08 -1.05 -12.48
N LEU A 31 21.96 -1.69 -12.16
CA LEU A 31 21.93 -3.11 -11.84
C LEU A 31 21.69 -3.94 -13.11
N ASP A 32 22.35 -5.10 -13.20
CA ASP A 32 22.16 -6.06 -14.30
C ASP A 32 20.91 -6.93 -14.07
N VAL A 33 19.75 -6.27 -13.99
CA VAL A 33 18.43 -6.87 -13.83
C VAL A 33 17.43 -6.19 -14.76
N GLU A 34 16.40 -6.93 -15.16
CA GLU A 34 15.32 -6.39 -15.99
C GLU A 34 14.40 -5.50 -15.15
N PRO A 35 14.17 -4.22 -15.50
CA PRO A 35 13.29 -3.34 -14.74
C PRO A 35 11.84 -3.85 -14.72
N ALA A 36 11.22 -3.87 -13.54
CA ALA A 36 9.83 -4.25 -13.36
C ALA A 36 9.08 -3.21 -12.53
N TYR A 37 7.96 -2.69 -13.00
CA TYR A 37 7.18 -1.66 -12.29
C TYR A 37 6.17 -2.24 -11.28
N GLN A 38 6.16 -3.56 -11.06
CA GLN A 38 5.34 -4.26 -10.06
C GLN A 38 3.87 -3.86 -10.02
N LEU A 39 3.27 -3.55 -11.19
CA LEU A 39 1.87 -3.11 -11.31
C LEU A 39 1.51 -1.92 -10.40
N SER A 40 2.49 -1.05 -10.12
CA SER A 40 2.36 0.07 -9.19
C SER A 40 2.04 1.40 -9.86
N MET A 41 2.21 1.47 -11.18
CA MET A 41 2.13 2.71 -11.94
C MET A 41 0.69 3.22 -12.07
N ILE A 42 0.48 4.49 -11.73
CA ILE A 42 -0.78 5.23 -11.87
C ILE A 42 -0.75 6.12 -13.11
N ARG A 43 0.41 6.69 -13.43
CA ARG A 43 0.64 7.49 -14.63
C ARG A 43 2.14 7.60 -14.92
N MET A 44 2.50 7.70 -16.19
CA MET A 44 3.87 7.98 -16.63
C MET A 44 3.88 9.01 -17.76
N SER A 45 4.95 9.79 -17.81
CA SER A 45 5.28 10.77 -18.86
C SER A 45 6.79 11.00 -18.90
N SER A 46 7.28 11.86 -19.80
CA SER A 46 8.67 12.32 -19.79
C SER A 46 9.01 13.29 -18.64
N THR A 47 8.00 13.81 -17.94
CA THR A 47 8.13 14.75 -16.80
C THR A 47 8.10 14.04 -15.45
N TYR A 48 7.08 13.23 -15.20
CA TYR A 48 6.95 12.47 -13.96
C TYR A 48 6.35 11.07 -14.15
N VAL A 49 6.63 10.20 -13.18
CA VAL A 49 5.91 8.94 -12.96
C VAL A 49 5.25 8.99 -11.59
N GLU A 50 4.02 8.50 -11.51
CA GLU A 50 3.26 8.37 -10.28
C GLU A 50 3.03 6.90 -9.97
N LEU A 51 3.39 6.51 -8.76
CA LEU A 51 3.44 5.13 -8.29
C LEU A 51 2.60 5.01 -7.03
N VAL A 52 1.92 3.88 -6.86
CA VAL A 52 1.14 3.59 -5.66
C VAL A 52 2.04 3.17 -4.49
N ASP A 53 1.54 3.28 -3.27
CA ASP A 53 2.18 2.75 -2.07
C ASP A 53 1.86 1.26 -1.83
N LYS A 54 2.57 0.67 -0.87
CA LYS A 54 2.41 -0.74 -0.48
C LYS A 54 1.09 -1.06 0.22
N PHE A 55 0.42 -0.08 0.83
CA PHE A 55 -0.84 -0.32 1.55
C PHE A 55 -2.02 -0.47 0.58
N PHE A 56 -1.92 0.05 -0.64
CA PHE A 56 -2.99 -0.05 -1.63
C PHE A 56 -3.37 -1.49 -1.97
N GLU A 57 -2.41 -2.41 -2.01
CA GLU A 57 -2.66 -3.83 -2.27
C GLU A 57 -3.56 -4.44 -1.18
N TRP A 58 -3.28 -4.12 0.08
CA TRP A 58 -3.98 -4.69 1.25
C TRP A 58 -5.15 -3.83 1.76
N LYS A 59 -5.45 -2.72 1.07
CA LYS A 59 -6.53 -1.79 1.41
C LYS A 59 -7.85 -2.55 1.56
N GLY A 60 -8.53 -2.34 2.69
CA GLY A 60 -9.77 -3.02 3.04
C GLY A 60 -9.63 -4.23 3.95
N PHE A 61 -8.42 -4.76 4.13
CA PHE A 61 -8.25 -5.98 4.91
C PHE A 61 -8.53 -5.74 6.41
N LEU A 62 -8.08 -4.61 6.97
CA LEU A 62 -8.38 -4.27 8.38
C LEU A 62 -9.87 -3.97 8.56
N THR A 63 -10.49 -3.33 7.56
CA THR A 63 -11.94 -3.08 7.51
C THR A 63 -12.71 -4.40 7.52
N ALA A 64 -12.32 -5.36 6.68
CA ALA A 64 -12.93 -6.69 6.64
C ALA A 64 -12.77 -7.42 7.96
N PHE A 65 -11.56 -7.44 8.51
CA PHE A 65 -11.28 -8.10 9.78
C PHE A 65 -12.13 -7.51 10.92
N ALA A 66 -12.23 -6.18 11.00
CA ALA A 66 -13.08 -5.51 11.98
C ALA A 66 -14.57 -5.89 11.85
N ILE A 67 -15.08 -5.97 10.61
CA ILE A 67 -16.47 -6.39 10.35
C ILE A 67 -16.69 -7.85 10.74
N VAL A 68 -15.81 -8.77 10.33
CA VAL A 68 -15.91 -10.19 10.65
C VAL A 68 -15.90 -10.42 12.15
N VAL A 69 -14.98 -9.76 12.87
CA VAL A 69 -14.93 -9.81 14.34
C VAL A 69 -16.26 -9.30 14.92
N ALA A 70 -16.74 -8.13 14.52
CA ALA A 70 -18.00 -7.59 15.03
C ALA A 70 -19.19 -8.54 14.77
N VAL A 71 -19.30 -9.11 13.57
CA VAL A 71 -20.36 -10.06 13.21
C VAL A 71 -20.28 -11.33 14.03
N MET A 72 -19.08 -11.93 14.20
CA MET A 72 -18.91 -13.12 15.03
C MET A 72 -19.33 -12.89 16.48
N PHE A 73 -18.99 -11.72 17.04
CA PHE A 73 -19.40 -11.37 18.41
C PHE A 73 -20.92 -11.18 18.52
N VAL A 74 -21.53 -10.44 17.60
CA VAL A 74 -23.00 -10.25 17.61
C VAL A 74 -23.72 -11.59 17.44
N ALA A 75 -23.26 -12.44 16.52
CA ALA A 75 -23.84 -13.77 16.29
C ALA A 75 -23.69 -14.68 17.52
N GLY A 76 -22.51 -14.70 18.15
CA GLY A 76 -22.25 -15.49 19.36
C GLY A 76 -23.14 -15.07 20.52
N ILE A 77 -23.23 -13.76 20.81
CA ILE A 77 -24.10 -13.22 21.86
C ILE A 77 -25.57 -13.53 21.56
N SER A 78 -25.99 -13.38 20.30
CA SER A 78 -27.37 -13.67 19.88
C SER A 78 -27.71 -15.15 20.07
N ALA A 79 -26.80 -16.05 19.68
CA ALA A 79 -26.98 -17.50 19.86
C ALA A 79 -27.10 -17.89 21.34
N MET A 80 -26.22 -17.34 22.19
CA MET A 80 -26.29 -17.55 23.64
C MET A 80 -27.59 -16.99 24.24
N GLY A 81 -28.02 -15.80 23.80
CA GLY A 81 -29.29 -15.22 24.21
C GLY A 81 -30.49 -16.09 23.84
N VAL A 82 -30.53 -16.60 22.61
CA VAL A 82 -31.58 -17.51 22.15
C VAL A 82 -31.58 -18.81 22.95
N SER A 83 -30.42 -19.42 23.21
CA SER A 83 -30.36 -20.64 24.04
C SER A 83 -30.87 -20.39 25.45
N SER A 84 -30.49 -19.27 26.08
CA SER A 84 -30.95 -18.94 27.44
C SER A 84 -32.45 -18.64 27.52
N ILE A 85 -33.06 -18.15 26.43
CA ILE A 85 -34.52 -18.00 26.33
C ILE A 85 -35.20 -19.38 26.24
N ILE A 86 -34.66 -20.27 25.42
CA ILE A 86 -35.20 -21.64 25.23
C ILE A 86 -35.12 -22.44 26.53
N ASP A 87 -34.00 -22.33 27.26
CA ASP A 87 -33.76 -23.06 28.50
C ASP A 87 -34.42 -22.41 29.73
N GLY A 88 -35.08 -21.24 29.57
CA GLY A 88 -35.71 -20.50 30.67
C GLY A 88 -34.73 -19.88 31.68
N SER A 89 -33.43 -19.90 31.39
CA SER A 89 -32.34 -19.46 32.28
C SER A 89 -31.95 -17.98 32.11
N ILE A 90 -32.77 -17.19 31.41
CA ILE A 90 -32.47 -15.80 31.03
C ILE A 90 -32.10 -14.91 32.24
N HIS A 91 -32.70 -15.12 33.40
CA HIS A 91 -32.44 -14.35 34.62
C HIS A 91 -31.06 -14.62 35.20
N GLU A 92 -30.56 -15.85 35.10
CA GLU A 92 -29.22 -16.24 35.53
C GLU A 92 -28.17 -15.83 34.48
N PHE A 93 -28.54 -15.86 33.20
CA PHE A 93 -27.66 -15.48 32.10
C PHE A 93 -27.39 -13.97 32.02
N TRP A 94 -28.37 -13.13 32.37
CA TRP A 94 -28.27 -11.67 32.25
C TRP A 94 -27.02 -11.04 32.89
N PRO A 95 -26.68 -11.29 34.17
CA PRO A 95 -25.47 -10.73 34.78
C PRO A 95 -24.18 -11.23 34.11
N HIS A 96 -24.14 -12.49 33.65
CA HIS A 96 -22.99 -13.03 32.93
C HIS A 96 -22.82 -12.39 31.55
N LEU A 97 -23.92 -12.14 30.84
CA LEU A 97 -23.91 -11.42 29.56
C LEU A 97 -23.42 -9.99 29.73
N VAL A 98 -23.85 -9.27 30.77
CA VAL A 98 -23.36 -7.91 31.08
C VAL A 98 -21.87 -7.93 31.41
N GLY A 99 -21.42 -8.88 32.23
CA GLY A 99 -20.00 -9.05 32.55
C GLY A 99 -19.15 -9.36 31.30
N MET A 100 -19.59 -10.30 30.47
CA MET A 100 -18.95 -10.64 29.20
C MET A 100 -18.91 -9.43 28.24
N PHE A 101 -20.00 -8.66 28.18
CA PHE A 101 -20.08 -7.47 27.35
C PHE A 101 -19.04 -6.42 27.75
N LEU A 102 -18.92 -6.12 29.04
CA LEU A 102 -17.99 -5.12 29.54
C LEU A 102 -16.51 -5.56 29.43
N VAL A 103 -16.22 -6.83 29.71
CA VAL A 103 -14.83 -7.32 29.79
C VAL A 103 -14.28 -7.77 28.43
N LEU A 104 -15.12 -8.34 27.57
CA LEU A 104 -14.67 -8.91 26.28
C LEU A 104 -15.18 -8.08 25.09
N VAL A 105 -16.48 -7.80 25.03
CA VAL A 105 -17.08 -7.21 23.83
C VAL A 105 -16.65 -5.76 23.64
N VAL A 106 -16.72 -4.93 24.68
CA VAL A 106 -16.38 -3.50 24.60
C VAL A 106 -14.91 -3.29 24.16
N PRO A 107 -13.90 -3.93 24.78
CA PRO A 107 -12.52 -3.79 24.32
C PRO A 107 -12.30 -4.25 22.88
N ILE A 108 -12.94 -5.36 22.48
CA ILE A 108 -12.78 -5.91 21.13
C ILE A 108 -13.43 -5.00 20.09
N LEU A 109 -14.64 -4.51 20.34
CA LEU A 109 -15.31 -3.54 19.46
C LEU A 109 -14.52 -2.23 19.38
N PHE A 110 -13.89 -1.79 20.48
CA PHE A 110 -13.00 -0.64 20.46
C PHE A 110 -11.79 -0.85 19.54
N VAL A 111 -11.12 -2.00 19.64
CA VAL A 111 -10.00 -2.37 18.76
C VAL A 111 -10.47 -2.51 17.30
N ALA A 112 -11.60 -3.17 17.06
CA ALA A 112 -12.19 -3.33 15.73
C ALA A 112 -12.52 -1.97 15.11
N GLN A 113 -13.14 -1.06 15.87
CA GLN A 113 -13.42 0.31 15.41
C GLN A 113 -12.13 1.08 15.09
N TRP A 114 -11.09 0.92 15.92
CA TRP A 114 -9.80 1.54 15.67
C TRP A 114 -9.15 1.02 14.38
N MET A 115 -9.13 -0.30 14.16
CA MET A 115 -8.64 -0.93 12.93
C MET A 115 -9.45 -0.47 11.70
N PHE A 116 -10.78 -0.44 11.82
CA PHE A 116 -11.68 0.02 10.78
C PHE A 116 -11.34 1.46 10.36
N ARG A 117 -11.15 2.39 11.31
CA ARG A 117 -10.81 3.79 11.01
C ARG A 117 -9.40 4.01 10.48
N LYS A 118 -8.49 3.06 10.67
CA LYS A 118 -7.13 3.12 10.08
C LYS A 118 -7.12 2.78 8.60
N ASP A 119 -8.17 2.11 8.13
CA ASP A 119 -8.26 1.59 6.77
C ASP A 119 -9.40 2.25 6.01
N ALA A 120 -10.63 2.25 6.52
CA ALA A 120 -11.75 3.04 6.00
C ALA A 120 -11.69 4.51 6.43
N PHE A 121 -12.39 5.39 5.70
CA PHE A 121 -12.43 6.85 5.96
C PHE A 121 -11.08 7.59 5.92
N THR A 122 -10.07 7.02 5.26
CA THR A 122 -8.74 7.61 5.08
C THR A 122 -8.54 8.00 3.61
N TYR A 123 -7.37 7.76 3.02
CA TYR A 123 -7.11 7.91 1.58
C TYR A 123 -7.17 6.57 0.88
N THR A 124 -7.60 6.53 -0.38
CA THR A 124 -7.65 5.29 -1.18
C THR A 124 -6.26 4.68 -1.38
N HIS A 125 -5.25 5.53 -1.51
CA HIS A 125 -3.82 5.20 -1.63
C HIS A 125 -2.98 6.45 -1.27
N TYR A 126 -1.67 6.27 -1.16
CA TYR A 126 -0.68 7.26 -0.74
C TYR A 126 0.43 7.37 -1.80
N PRO A 127 0.17 8.02 -2.94
CA PRO A 127 1.05 7.94 -4.10
C PRO A 127 2.42 8.59 -3.87
N ILE A 128 3.41 8.09 -4.61
CA ILE A 128 4.74 8.70 -4.75
C ILE A 128 4.87 9.18 -6.18
N ARG A 129 5.17 10.47 -6.35
CA ARG A 129 5.41 11.09 -7.65
C ARG A 129 6.89 11.44 -7.79
N LEU A 130 7.54 10.89 -8.81
CA LEU A 130 8.93 11.14 -9.13
C LEU A 130 8.98 12.08 -10.33
N ASN A 131 9.47 13.29 -10.13
CA ASN A 131 9.64 14.28 -11.19
C ASN A 131 11.08 14.26 -11.68
N ARG A 132 11.32 13.73 -12.88
CA ARG A 132 12.67 13.59 -13.43
C ARG A 132 13.24 14.90 -13.95
N LYS A 133 12.39 15.86 -14.33
CA LYS A 133 12.82 17.17 -14.85
C LYS A 133 13.34 18.06 -13.74
N THR A 134 12.59 18.17 -12.64
CA THR A 134 13.02 18.93 -11.45
C THR A 134 13.90 18.12 -10.51
N ARG A 135 14.04 16.81 -10.76
CA ARG A 135 14.80 15.86 -9.92
C ARG A 135 14.28 15.82 -8.48
N MET A 136 12.96 15.84 -8.33
CA MET A 136 12.27 15.84 -7.04
C MET A 136 11.49 14.53 -6.82
N VAL A 137 11.42 14.13 -5.55
CA VAL A 137 10.54 13.07 -5.05
C VAL A 137 9.46 13.71 -4.21
N HIS A 138 8.20 13.53 -4.63
CA HIS A 138 7.03 13.94 -3.89
C HIS A 138 6.35 12.70 -3.29
N VAL A 139 6.19 12.68 -1.98
CA VAL A 139 5.55 11.57 -1.26
C VAL A 139 4.30 12.09 -0.58
N PHE A 140 3.16 11.48 -0.90
CA PHE A 140 1.91 11.75 -0.20
C PHE A 140 1.91 10.99 1.14
N ARG A 141 1.95 11.71 2.26
CA ARG A 141 2.03 11.11 3.59
C ARG A 141 0.67 10.56 4.05
N VAL A 142 0.72 9.65 5.01
CA VAL A 142 -0.47 9.06 5.63
C VAL A 142 -1.37 10.12 6.31
N ASP A 143 -0.79 11.21 6.80
CA ASP A 143 -1.53 12.33 7.39
C ASP A 143 -2.15 13.30 6.37
N GLY A 144 -1.92 13.07 5.07
CA GLY A 144 -2.40 13.91 3.98
C GLY A 144 -1.50 15.09 3.63
N THR A 145 -0.36 15.26 4.32
CA THR A 145 0.65 16.25 3.92
C THR A 145 1.54 15.69 2.81
N VAL A 146 2.32 16.55 2.16
CA VAL A 146 3.27 16.15 1.12
C VAL A 146 4.71 16.40 1.59
N LEU A 147 5.56 15.40 1.42
CA LEU A 147 7.01 15.53 1.49
C LEU A 147 7.53 15.78 0.08
N SER A 148 8.27 16.86 -0.13
CA SER A 148 8.98 17.13 -1.38
C SER A 148 10.46 17.24 -1.10
N VAL A 149 11.27 16.34 -1.65
CA VAL A 149 12.73 16.32 -1.43
C VAL A 149 13.47 16.12 -2.73
N PRO A 150 14.67 16.70 -2.90
CA PRO A 150 15.51 16.40 -4.05
C PRO A 150 15.84 14.90 -4.09
N TRP A 151 15.70 14.28 -5.26
CA TRP A 151 16.08 12.89 -5.49
C TRP A 151 17.55 12.63 -5.13
N GLY A 152 18.40 13.66 -5.32
CA GLY A 152 19.81 13.71 -4.96
C GLY A 152 20.11 13.65 -3.45
N ASP A 153 19.10 13.87 -2.60
CA ASP A 153 19.27 13.91 -1.14
C ASP A 153 18.67 12.70 -0.43
N VAL A 154 17.95 11.85 -1.16
CA VAL A 154 17.35 10.63 -0.59
C VAL A 154 18.36 9.48 -0.57
N PHE A 155 18.54 8.87 0.60
CA PHE A 155 19.28 7.63 0.76
C PHE A 155 18.33 6.44 0.55
N PHE A 156 18.56 5.65 -0.50
CA PHE A 156 17.74 4.46 -0.79
C PHE A 156 18.44 3.18 -0.33
N CYS A 157 17.68 2.26 0.23
CA CYS A 157 18.17 0.93 0.61
C CYS A 157 17.06 -0.12 0.66
N ILE A 158 17.47 -1.39 0.70
CA ILE A 158 16.55 -2.49 1.06
C ILE A 158 16.50 -2.56 2.60
N GLY A 159 15.41 -2.05 3.16
CA GLY A 159 15.17 -1.99 4.59
C GLY A 159 14.51 -3.26 5.13
N SER A 160 14.85 -3.63 6.37
CA SER A 160 14.22 -4.75 7.08
C SER A 160 12.93 -4.31 7.75
N LEU A 161 11.91 -5.16 7.68
CA LEU A 161 10.62 -5.00 8.32
C LEU A 161 10.36 -6.12 9.34
N PRO A 162 9.31 -6.02 10.18
CA PRO A 162 8.88 -7.14 11.01
C PRO A 162 8.65 -8.42 10.21
N GLN A 163 8.72 -9.57 10.88
CA GLN A 163 8.46 -10.90 10.27
C GLN A 163 9.39 -11.25 9.10
N SER A 164 10.61 -10.69 9.07
CA SER A 164 11.60 -10.92 8.00
C SER A 164 11.12 -10.48 6.61
N ASN A 165 10.23 -9.49 6.57
CA ASN A 165 9.87 -8.81 5.33
C ASN A 165 10.95 -7.78 4.96
N TYR A 166 11.01 -7.43 3.67
CA TYR A 166 11.94 -6.42 3.14
C TYR A 166 11.22 -5.54 2.13
N GLU A 167 11.63 -4.27 2.06
CA GLU A 167 11.08 -3.30 1.11
C GLU A 167 12.14 -2.29 0.69
N ILE A 168 11.86 -1.51 -0.35
CA ILE A 168 12.70 -0.36 -0.70
C ILE A 168 12.27 0.84 0.14
N GLN A 169 13.20 1.35 0.93
CA GLN A 169 13.03 2.52 1.76
C GLN A 169 13.82 3.70 1.19
N GLY A 170 13.20 4.88 1.21
CA GLY A 170 13.86 6.16 1.00
C GLY A 170 13.97 6.91 2.33
N HIS A 171 15.19 7.15 2.79
CA HIS A 171 15.49 7.91 3.99
C HIS A 171 15.88 9.35 3.62
N VAL A 172 15.21 10.32 4.24
CA VAL A 172 15.68 11.71 4.26
C VAL A 172 16.58 11.84 5.48
N LEU A 173 17.85 12.16 5.22
CA LEU A 173 18.86 12.28 6.26
C LEU A 173 18.95 13.72 6.77
N ASP A 174 19.41 13.88 7.99
CA ASP A 174 19.77 15.16 8.56
C ASP A 174 21.05 15.72 7.90
N THR A 175 21.42 16.95 8.25
CA THR A 175 22.62 17.62 7.75
C THR A 175 23.92 16.86 8.04
N ASP A 176 23.91 15.93 9.01
CA ASP A 176 25.04 15.06 9.33
C ASP A 176 25.24 13.91 8.31
N GLY A 177 24.29 13.70 7.40
CA GLY A 177 24.29 12.63 6.41
C GLY A 177 24.18 11.22 7.00
N LYS A 178 23.76 11.07 8.25
CA LYS A 178 23.72 9.79 8.98
C LYS A 178 22.43 9.57 9.76
N THR A 179 21.81 10.64 10.25
CA THR A 179 20.60 10.58 11.07
C THR A 179 19.36 10.58 10.20
N VAL A 180 18.53 9.55 10.30
CA VAL A 180 17.26 9.44 9.57
C VAL A 180 16.22 10.37 10.18
N ARG A 181 15.71 11.32 9.40
CA ARG A 181 14.66 12.27 9.81
C ARG A 181 13.29 11.86 9.28
N GLU A 182 13.25 11.29 8.08
CA GLU A 182 12.02 10.81 7.46
C GLU A 182 12.28 9.47 6.75
N THR A 183 11.27 8.61 6.69
CA THR A 183 11.30 7.38 5.88
C THR A 183 10.01 7.25 5.10
N PHE A 184 10.13 6.93 3.82
CA PHE A 184 9.04 6.47 2.98
C PHE A 184 9.41 5.15 2.32
N SER A 185 8.42 4.41 1.82
CA SER A 185 8.63 3.13 1.14
C SER A 185 7.90 3.09 -0.18
N PHE A 186 8.44 2.32 -1.13
CA PHE A 186 7.71 1.99 -2.34
C PHE A 186 6.73 0.82 -2.12
N CYS A 187 6.04 0.39 -3.18
CA CYS A 187 4.94 -0.58 -3.11
C CYS A 187 5.36 -2.03 -2.85
N ASP A 188 6.55 -2.44 -3.33
CA ASP A 188 6.93 -3.84 -3.38
C ASP A 188 7.49 -4.34 -2.03
N ILE A 189 7.04 -5.52 -1.60
CA ILE A 189 7.42 -6.16 -0.34
C ILE A 189 7.86 -7.59 -0.64
N ALA A 190 9.07 -7.94 -0.21
CA ALA A 190 9.57 -9.31 -0.22
C ALA A 190 9.35 -9.98 1.14
N GLY A 191 8.91 -11.24 1.14
CA GLY A 191 8.63 -12.02 2.36
C GLY A 191 9.86 -12.74 2.94
N SER A 192 11.00 -12.65 2.27
CA SER A 192 12.27 -13.23 2.71
C SER A 192 13.46 -12.51 2.09
N TRP A 193 14.66 -12.75 2.63
CA TRP A 193 15.88 -12.16 2.07
C TRP A 193 16.14 -12.63 0.64
N LYS A 194 15.91 -13.92 0.35
CA LYS A 194 16.06 -14.47 -1.01
C LYS A 194 15.12 -13.78 -2.00
N GLU A 195 13.89 -13.49 -1.58
CA GLU A 195 12.92 -12.77 -2.40
C GLU A 195 13.26 -11.28 -2.51
N SER A 196 13.98 -10.69 -1.56
CA SER A 196 14.36 -9.27 -1.60
C SER A 196 15.19 -8.89 -2.83
N GLU A 197 15.80 -9.87 -3.50
CA GLU A 197 16.45 -9.68 -4.80
C GLU A 197 15.46 -9.20 -5.88
N SER A 198 14.17 -9.58 -5.80
CA SER A 198 13.14 -9.07 -6.73
C SER A 198 12.95 -7.56 -6.59
N LEU A 199 13.18 -6.99 -5.41
CA LEU A 199 13.09 -5.55 -5.18
C LEU A 199 14.09 -4.79 -6.07
N LYS A 200 15.23 -5.39 -6.44
CA LYS A 200 16.20 -4.76 -7.35
C LYS A 200 15.63 -4.49 -8.73
N HIS A 201 14.70 -5.33 -9.21
CA HIS A 201 14.00 -5.10 -10.48
C HIS A 201 13.10 -3.87 -10.39
N TYR A 202 12.41 -3.69 -9.26
CA TYR A 202 11.59 -2.50 -9.00
C TYR A 202 12.44 -1.24 -8.83
N TRP A 203 13.53 -1.35 -8.09
CA TRP A 203 14.52 -0.28 -7.98
C TRP A 203 15.04 0.15 -9.34
N GLU A 204 15.41 -0.80 -10.20
CA GLU A 204 15.94 -0.47 -11.53
C GLU A 204 14.90 0.23 -12.40
N PHE A 205 13.61 -0.10 -12.29
CA PHE A 205 12.55 0.68 -12.94
C PHE A 205 12.53 2.14 -12.46
N VAL A 206 12.51 2.35 -11.14
CA VAL A 206 12.51 3.68 -10.51
C VAL A 206 13.77 4.48 -10.87
N ARG A 207 14.95 3.85 -10.79
CA ARG A 207 16.25 4.43 -11.10
C ARG A 207 16.32 4.84 -12.56
N ARG A 208 15.98 3.95 -13.49
CA ARG A 208 15.98 4.26 -14.94
C ARG A 208 15.05 5.42 -15.26
N TYR A 209 13.87 5.47 -14.64
CA TYR A 209 12.96 6.60 -14.84
C TYR A 209 13.61 7.94 -14.49
N MET A 210 14.32 7.98 -13.35
CA MET A 210 14.90 9.21 -12.81
C MET A 210 16.26 9.58 -13.44
N GLU A 211 17.06 8.60 -13.83
CA GLU A 211 18.47 8.79 -14.22
C GLU A 211 18.75 8.58 -15.71
N ASP A 212 18.02 7.68 -16.38
CA ASP A 212 18.31 7.39 -17.77
C ASP A 212 17.75 8.49 -18.68
N VAL A 213 18.48 8.74 -19.78
CA VAL A 213 18.10 9.74 -20.78
C VAL A 213 16.91 9.23 -21.60
N ASP A 214 16.98 7.96 -22.04
CA ASP A 214 15.94 7.30 -22.83
C ASP A 214 15.02 6.45 -21.94
N LEU A 215 13.72 6.77 -21.98
CA LEU A 215 12.68 6.03 -21.25
C LEU A 215 12.07 4.90 -22.08
N GLY A 216 12.47 4.73 -23.34
CA GLY A 216 11.94 3.72 -24.27
C GLY A 216 11.89 2.31 -23.68
N PRO A 217 12.99 1.79 -23.10
CA PRO A 217 13.01 0.44 -22.53
C PRO A 217 11.95 0.24 -21.44
N ILE A 218 11.85 1.15 -20.46
CA ILE A 218 10.87 1.00 -19.37
C ILE A 218 9.43 1.28 -19.83
N HIS A 219 9.25 2.18 -20.80
CA HIS A 219 7.93 2.55 -21.32
C HIS A 219 7.26 1.39 -22.09
N VAL A 220 8.03 0.58 -22.82
CA VAL A 220 7.50 -0.57 -23.58
C VAL A 220 7.01 -1.70 -22.66
N HIS A 221 7.64 -1.87 -21.50
CA HIS A 221 7.26 -2.90 -20.52
C HIS A 221 6.09 -2.46 -19.62
N ALA A 222 5.84 -1.17 -19.51
CA ALA A 222 4.77 -0.55 -18.71
C ALA A 222 3.37 -0.68 -19.35
N ARG A 223 2.91 -1.93 -19.57
CA ARG A 223 1.68 -2.24 -20.33
C ARG A 223 0.36 -2.01 -19.59
N TYR A 224 0.37 -2.01 -18.26
CA TYR A 224 -0.81 -1.83 -17.43
C TYR A 224 -0.60 -0.69 -16.45
N VAL A 225 -1.59 0.19 -16.37
CA VAL A 225 -1.63 1.33 -15.46
C VAL A 225 -2.83 1.17 -14.53
N LEU A 226 -2.66 1.50 -13.25
CA LEU A 226 -3.76 1.51 -12.30
C LEU A 226 -4.78 2.60 -12.66
N PRO A 227 -6.06 2.26 -12.90
CA PRO A 227 -7.10 3.21 -13.27
C PRO A 227 -7.62 3.99 -12.06
N ILE A 228 -6.73 4.58 -11.27
CA ILE A 228 -7.04 5.22 -9.97
C ILE A 228 -6.60 6.69 -9.86
N ALA A 229 -6.01 7.26 -10.92
CA ALA A 229 -5.48 8.63 -10.91
C ALA A 229 -6.53 9.67 -10.50
N ASN A 230 -7.73 9.59 -11.07
CA ASN A 230 -8.82 10.56 -10.85
C ASN A 230 -10.13 9.91 -10.41
N LYS A 231 -10.11 8.62 -10.07
CA LYS A 231 -11.31 7.85 -9.71
C LYS A 231 -10.98 6.81 -8.65
N ARG A 232 -11.98 6.42 -7.87
CA ARG A 232 -11.86 5.25 -6.99
C ARG A 232 -11.83 3.99 -7.85
N GLU A 233 -11.10 2.98 -7.39
CA GLU A 233 -11.18 1.64 -7.97
C GLU A 233 -12.64 1.17 -7.99
N SER A 234 -13.10 0.69 -9.14
CA SER A 234 -14.43 0.08 -9.24
C SER A 234 -14.44 -1.32 -8.61
N PHE A 235 -15.62 -1.82 -8.27
CA PHE A 235 -15.78 -3.16 -7.71
C PHE A 235 -15.15 -4.23 -8.63
N MET A 236 -15.46 -4.24 -9.93
CA MET A 236 -14.92 -5.28 -10.81
C MET A 236 -13.40 -5.18 -11.00
N GLN A 237 -12.85 -3.96 -11.09
CA GLN A 237 -11.40 -3.77 -11.19
C GLN A 237 -10.66 -4.28 -9.94
N GLY A 238 -11.17 -3.99 -8.75
CA GLY A 238 -10.59 -4.50 -7.51
C GLY A 238 -10.74 -6.00 -7.36
N TRP A 239 -11.85 -6.57 -7.84
CA TRP A 239 -12.09 -8.00 -7.86
C TRP A 239 -11.08 -8.72 -8.78
N ASP A 240 -10.96 -8.29 -10.03
CA ASP A 240 -10.06 -8.89 -11.02
C ASP A 240 -8.59 -8.78 -10.61
N ARG A 241 -8.18 -7.61 -10.10
CA ARG A 241 -6.82 -7.39 -9.59
C ARG A 241 -6.45 -8.41 -8.53
N SER A 242 -7.31 -8.63 -7.55
CA SER A 242 -6.97 -9.55 -6.47
C SER A 242 -7.07 -11.01 -6.87
N LEU A 243 -7.94 -11.37 -7.82
CA LEU A 243 -7.91 -12.71 -8.42
C LEU A 243 -6.58 -12.98 -9.14
N SER A 244 -5.99 -11.95 -9.76
CA SER A 244 -4.68 -12.08 -10.43
C SER A 244 -3.54 -12.40 -9.44
N MET A 245 -3.66 -11.95 -8.18
CA MET A 245 -2.68 -12.23 -7.11
C MET A 245 -2.52 -13.73 -6.85
N PHE A 246 -3.58 -14.53 -7.05
CA PHE A 246 -3.57 -15.97 -6.82
C PHE A 246 -3.30 -16.79 -8.09
N GLY A 247 -2.99 -16.13 -9.20
CA GLY A 247 -2.89 -16.76 -10.53
C GLY A 247 -1.86 -17.89 -10.60
N ALA A 248 -0.72 -17.72 -9.93
CA ALA A 248 0.41 -18.66 -9.97
C ALA A 248 0.36 -19.79 -8.93
N LEU A 249 -0.65 -19.81 -8.04
CA LEU A 249 -0.71 -20.77 -6.93
C LEU A 249 -1.35 -22.10 -7.34
N PRO A 250 -0.93 -23.23 -6.74
CA PRO A 250 -1.59 -24.52 -6.94
C PRO A 250 -3.08 -24.47 -6.60
N PHE A 251 -3.89 -25.24 -7.34
CA PHE A 251 -5.36 -25.17 -7.26
C PHE A 251 -5.96 -25.26 -5.85
N PRO A 252 -5.55 -26.18 -4.95
CA PRO A 252 -6.12 -26.25 -3.61
C PRO A 252 -5.85 -25.00 -2.76
N LEU A 253 -4.63 -24.45 -2.86
CA LEU A 253 -4.25 -23.23 -2.16
C LEU A 253 -4.99 -22.02 -2.72
N LYS A 254 -5.14 -21.96 -4.05
CA LYS A 254 -5.94 -20.93 -4.73
C LYS A 254 -7.39 -20.94 -4.26
N LEU A 255 -8.00 -22.12 -4.10
CA LEU A 255 -9.38 -22.24 -3.61
C LEU A 255 -9.53 -21.75 -2.16
N GLY A 256 -8.60 -22.10 -1.28
CA GLY A 256 -8.59 -21.62 0.11
C GLY A 256 -8.44 -20.11 0.22
N LEU A 257 -7.51 -19.53 -0.56
CA LEU A 257 -7.32 -18.07 -0.60
C LEU A 257 -8.50 -17.35 -1.23
N LEU A 258 -9.12 -17.94 -2.26
CA LEU A 258 -10.35 -17.40 -2.85
C LEU A 258 -11.48 -17.32 -1.82
N ALA A 259 -11.64 -18.34 -0.97
CA ALA A 259 -12.66 -18.33 0.09
C ALA A 259 -12.41 -17.19 1.10
N ILE A 260 -11.16 -17.03 1.56
CA ILE A 260 -10.76 -15.90 2.43
C ILE A 260 -11.04 -14.57 1.73
N TYR A 261 -10.71 -14.49 0.43
CA TYR A 261 -10.88 -13.28 -0.34
C TYR A 261 -12.36 -12.89 -0.53
N VAL A 262 -13.25 -13.84 -0.85
CA VAL A 262 -14.70 -13.60 -0.95
C VAL A 262 -15.26 -12.98 0.35
N VAL A 263 -14.80 -13.47 1.51
CA VAL A 263 -15.25 -12.96 2.82
C VAL A 263 -14.66 -11.58 3.11
N THR A 264 -13.42 -11.32 2.68
CA THR A 264 -12.71 -10.08 2.99
C THR A 264 -12.92 -8.95 1.98
N TYR A 265 -13.33 -9.28 0.75
CA TYR A 265 -13.50 -8.31 -0.32
C TYR A 265 -14.51 -7.18 -0.03
N PRO A 266 -15.66 -7.42 0.64
CA PRO A 266 -16.55 -6.35 1.07
C PRO A 266 -15.84 -5.26 1.88
N GLY A 267 -14.82 -5.62 2.66
CA GLY A 267 -14.00 -4.65 3.39
C GLY A 267 -13.20 -3.73 2.47
N ARG A 268 -12.64 -4.23 1.35
CA ARG A 268 -12.00 -3.40 0.31
C ARG A 268 -12.99 -2.46 -0.34
N TRP A 269 -14.15 -2.96 -0.72
CA TRP A 269 -15.19 -2.12 -1.32
C TRP A 269 -15.61 -0.99 -0.37
N ILE A 270 -15.86 -1.29 0.91
CA ILE A 270 -16.18 -0.28 1.94
C ILE A 270 -15.02 0.70 2.14
N ALA A 271 -13.79 0.22 2.28
CA ALA A 271 -12.62 1.07 2.52
C ALA A 271 -12.35 2.01 1.34
N MET A 272 -12.49 1.52 0.10
CA MET A 272 -12.29 2.32 -1.11
C MET A 272 -13.39 3.36 -1.29
N THR A 273 -14.66 2.98 -1.08
CA THR A 273 -15.81 3.89 -1.24
C THR A 273 -15.84 5.00 -0.19
N THR A 274 -15.48 4.69 1.06
CA THR A 274 -15.50 5.65 2.18
C THR A 274 -14.26 6.54 2.24
N SER A 275 -13.16 6.14 1.58
CA SER A 275 -11.92 6.91 1.57
C SER A 275 -11.92 8.04 0.53
N LYS A 276 -11.09 9.05 0.79
CA LYS A 276 -10.85 10.21 -0.08
C LYS A 276 -9.80 9.86 -1.14
N LEU A 277 -9.86 10.54 -2.29
CA LEU A 277 -8.77 10.47 -3.27
C LEU A 277 -7.61 11.36 -2.80
N PRO A 278 -6.35 10.94 -2.97
CA PRO A 278 -5.21 11.82 -2.75
C PRO A 278 -5.25 12.95 -3.79
N VAL A 279 -4.97 14.17 -3.36
CA VAL A 279 -4.92 15.37 -4.22
C VAL A 279 -3.60 16.05 -3.97
N TRP A 280 -2.81 16.24 -5.03
CA TRP A 280 -1.54 16.93 -4.91
C TRP A 280 -1.73 18.44 -4.73
N PRO A 281 -0.90 19.11 -3.91
CA PRO A 281 -0.87 20.56 -3.83
C PRO A 281 -0.56 21.20 -5.18
N GLU A 282 -1.08 22.41 -5.40
CA GLU A 282 -0.90 23.16 -6.66
C GLU A 282 0.57 23.34 -7.03
N GLU A 283 1.45 23.53 -6.05
CA GLU A 283 2.90 23.67 -6.26
C GLU A 283 3.52 22.41 -6.90
N VAL A 284 3.06 21.21 -6.51
CA VAL A 284 3.51 19.95 -7.10
C VAL A 284 2.94 19.78 -8.49
N GLU A 285 1.65 20.08 -8.69
CA GLU A 285 1.01 19.98 -10.01
C GLU A 285 1.62 20.96 -11.03
N ALA A 286 1.96 22.19 -10.61
CA ALA A 286 2.58 23.19 -11.46
C ALA A 286 3.95 22.75 -12.00
N THR A 287 4.69 21.93 -11.26
CA THR A 287 5.99 21.38 -11.71
C THR A 287 5.87 20.07 -12.47
N CYS A 288 4.69 19.45 -12.47
CA CYS A 288 4.40 18.15 -13.06
C CYS A 288 3.52 18.26 -14.31
N LEU A 289 3.64 19.35 -15.06
CA LEU A 289 2.90 19.53 -16.31
C LEU A 289 3.43 18.57 -17.39
N ILE A 290 2.50 17.98 -18.13
CA ILE A 290 2.79 17.10 -19.26
C ILE A 290 2.66 17.92 -20.53
N GLU A 291 3.71 17.94 -21.33
CA GLU A 291 3.72 18.64 -22.61
C GLU A 291 2.74 17.98 -23.60
N PRO A 292 1.98 18.77 -24.38
CA PRO A 292 1.15 18.23 -25.43
C PRO A 292 1.96 17.38 -26.42
N GLY A 293 1.55 16.12 -26.62
CA GLY A 293 2.23 15.20 -27.55
C GLY A 293 3.44 14.46 -26.97
N ASP A 294 3.66 14.49 -25.65
CA ASP A 294 4.72 13.72 -24.99
C ASP A 294 4.60 12.20 -25.34
N PRO A 295 5.64 11.60 -25.96
CA PRO A 295 5.58 10.23 -26.47
C PRO A 295 5.61 9.15 -25.38
N TYR A 296 5.91 9.52 -24.14
CA TYR A 296 5.98 8.62 -22.99
C TYR A 296 4.73 8.70 -22.10
N VAL A 297 3.70 9.43 -22.53
CA VAL A 297 2.43 9.46 -21.81
C VAL A 297 1.82 8.07 -21.78
N ARG A 298 1.60 7.59 -20.56
CA ARG A 298 0.93 6.33 -20.29
C ARG A 298 -0.06 6.54 -19.16
N ASP A 299 -1.33 6.30 -19.44
CA ASP A 299 -2.38 6.29 -18.42
C ASP A 299 -3.40 5.16 -18.64
N ALA A 300 -4.41 5.09 -17.78
CA ALA A 300 -5.42 4.04 -17.81
C ALA A 300 -6.17 3.90 -19.14
N ARG A 301 -6.21 4.95 -19.98
CA ARG A 301 -6.85 4.90 -21.31
C ARG A 301 -6.08 4.00 -22.28
N ASP A 302 -4.79 3.83 -22.04
CA ASP A 302 -3.90 2.98 -22.84
C ASP A 302 -3.97 1.50 -22.46
N ASN A 303 -4.67 1.16 -21.37
CA ASN A 303 -4.85 -0.22 -20.95
C ASN A 303 -5.59 -1.04 -22.03
N PRO A 304 -5.36 -2.37 -22.08
CA PRO A 304 -6.11 -3.28 -22.95
C PRO A 304 -7.63 -3.11 -22.79
N VAL A 305 -8.38 -3.37 -23.87
CA VAL A 305 -9.85 -3.28 -23.87
C VAL A 305 -10.40 -4.29 -22.84
N GLY A 306 -11.02 -3.77 -21.78
CA GLY A 306 -11.47 -4.54 -20.60
C GLY A 306 -10.78 -4.14 -19.27
N LEU A 307 -9.64 -3.44 -19.35
CA LEU A 307 -8.84 -3.02 -18.20
C LEU A 307 -8.70 -1.48 -18.06
N ARG A 308 -9.49 -0.69 -18.80
CA ARG A 308 -9.51 0.79 -18.77
C ARG A 308 -10.37 1.35 -17.61
#